data_AF-A0A3N5LZJ2-F1
#
_entry.id   AF-A0A3N5LZJ2-F1
#
_cell.length_a   1.000
_cell.length_b   1.000
_cell.length_c   1.000
_cell.angle_alpha   90.00
_cell.angle_beta   90.00
_cell.angle_gamma   90.00
#
_symmetry.space_group_name_H-M   'P 1'
#
loop_
_entity.id
_entity.type
_entity.pdbx_description
1 polymer ?
#
loop_
_entity_poly.entity_id
_entity_poly.type
_entity_poly.pdbx_seq_one_letter_code
_entity_poly.pdbx_strand_id
1 'polypeptide(L)'
;MRFEDFRAGMSDAVQNGLRVAAFFVVPGPGDPCLCSVLADGATGELQWWVTWAEETYPALTPNCPQFHWFEREVAEQWGIRPEGHPWLKPIRFQAPYRSGEPNDRPLPSVTDFFSVEGEEIHEVAVGPVHAGVIEPGHFRFQCHGEEVLHLEISLGYQHRGIERALLCGPDKRTIHLIETLAGDTTIGHATAYSQVIEALSGVHPSPAAEAWRSVALELERLANHAGDLGALANDVGYLPTASYCGRIRGDFLNQTALLCGNRFGRGIVRPGGLGVDVAADLIPELRKRLDLAFVDLQNAVELLWRTPSVRARFENAGR
;
A
#
# COMPACT_ATOMS: atom_id res chain seq x y z
N MET A 1 6.55 29.43 -5.42
CA MET A 1 8.00 29.73 -5.57
C MET A 1 8.47 29.33 -6.97
N ARG A 2 9.64 29.81 -7.42
CA ARG A 2 10.23 29.35 -8.69
C ARG A 2 10.62 27.87 -8.58
N PHE A 3 10.61 27.15 -9.69
CA PHE A 3 10.90 25.71 -9.70
C PHE A 3 12.32 25.41 -9.24
N GLU A 4 13.31 26.24 -9.59
CA GLU A 4 14.71 26.05 -9.17
C GLU A 4 14.88 26.07 -7.65
N ASP A 5 14.25 27.04 -6.97
CA ASP A 5 14.27 27.15 -5.51
C ASP A 5 13.56 25.94 -4.87
N PHE A 6 12.44 25.52 -5.45
CA PHE A 6 11.71 24.33 -5.01
C PHE A 6 12.57 23.08 -5.11
N ARG A 7 13.19 22.84 -6.27
CA ARG A 7 14.05 21.67 -6.53
C ARG A 7 15.26 21.63 -5.61
N ALA A 8 15.95 22.76 -5.42
CA ALA A 8 17.07 22.85 -4.49
C ALA A 8 16.63 22.58 -3.05
N GLY A 9 15.51 23.18 -2.62
CA GLY A 9 14.95 22.99 -1.28
C GLY A 9 14.54 21.54 -1.00
N MET A 10 13.95 20.84 -1.98
CA MET A 10 13.59 19.42 -1.82
C MET A 10 14.82 18.53 -1.62
N SER A 11 15.88 18.77 -2.41
CA SER A 11 17.12 18.01 -2.29
C SER A 11 17.80 18.25 -0.93
N ASP A 12 17.89 19.51 -0.51
CA ASP A 12 18.49 19.88 0.78
C ASP A 12 17.70 19.31 1.96
N ALA A 13 16.37 19.45 1.95
CA ALA A 13 15.52 18.93 3.01
C ALA A 13 15.66 17.41 3.19
N VAL A 14 15.69 16.66 2.08
CA VAL A 14 15.87 15.21 2.13
C VAL A 14 17.27 14.82 2.59
N GLN A 15 18.32 15.53 2.15
CA GLN A 15 19.68 15.33 2.64
C GLN A 15 19.81 15.62 4.15
N ASN A 16 19.01 16.56 4.66
CA ASN A 16 18.92 16.91 6.08
C ASN A 16 17.98 15.98 6.89
N GLY A 17 17.49 14.89 6.29
CA GLY A 17 16.79 13.82 7.00
C GLY A 17 15.25 13.87 6.92
N LEU A 18 14.67 14.85 6.21
CA LEU A 18 13.23 14.83 5.93
C LEU A 18 12.92 13.74 4.89
N ARG A 19 11.69 13.23 4.92
CA ARG A 19 11.21 12.20 3.98
C ARG A 19 10.10 12.76 3.11
N VAL A 20 10.11 12.44 1.82
CA VAL A 20 9.02 12.79 0.90
C VAL A 20 7.81 11.92 1.24
N ALA A 21 6.78 12.53 1.82
CA ALA A 21 5.54 11.86 2.20
C ALA A 21 4.53 11.82 1.04
N ALA A 22 4.50 12.88 0.22
CA ALA A 22 3.67 12.95 -0.97
C ALA A 22 4.25 13.94 -1.98
N PHE A 23 4.08 13.68 -3.28
CA PHE A 23 4.30 14.65 -4.34
C PHE A 23 3.26 14.48 -5.44
N PHE A 24 2.47 15.52 -5.69
CA PHE A 24 1.27 15.44 -6.54
C PHE A 24 0.93 16.79 -7.17
N VAL A 25 0.04 16.75 -8.17
CA VAL A 25 -0.46 17.95 -8.83
C VAL A 25 -1.74 18.42 -8.15
N VAL A 26 -1.80 19.70 -7.81
CA VAL A 26 -3.02 20.38 -7.39
C VAL A 26 -3.63 21.07 -8.60
N PRO A 27 -4.83 20.67 -9.08
CA PRO A 27 -5.52 21.39 -10.13
C PRO A 27 -6.01 22.75 -9.63
N GLY A 28 -5.94 23.76 -10.49
CA GLY A 28 -6.46 25.10 -10.22
C GLY A 28 -7.03 25.76 -11.49
N PRO A 29 -7.72 26.90 -11.36
CA PRO A 29 -8.28 27.65 -12.49
C PRO A 29 -7.22 28.28 -13.41
N GLY A 30 -5.93 28.14 -13.09
CA GLY A 30 -4.79 28.52 -13.93
C GLY A 30 -3.85 27.35 -14.17
N ASP A 31 -2.54 27.60 -14.22
CA ASP A 31 -1.56 26.53 -14.35
C ASP A 31 -1.62 25.56 -13.15
N PRO A 32 -1.46 24.25 -13.37
CA PRO A 32 -1.33 23.28 -12.29
C PRO A 32 -0.22 23.67 -11.31
N CYS A 33 -0.34 23.26 -10.06
CA CYS A 33 0.75 23.38 -9.10
C CYS A 33 1.32 22.00 -8.75
N LEU A 34 2.64 21.88 -8.66
CA LEU A 34 3.30 20.76 -8.01
C LEU A 34 3.36 21.03 -6.51
N CYS A 35 2.87 20.09 -5.72
CA CYS A 35 2.91 20.13 -4.26
C CYS A 35 3.75 18.96 -3.75
N SER A 36 4.73 19.25 -2.91
CA SER A 36 5.48 18.25 -2.15
C SER A 36 5.14 18.39 -0.67
N VAL A 37 4.90 17.26 0.00
CA VAL A 37 4.76 17.17 1.45
C VAL A 37 5.95 16.40 1.99
N LEU A 38 6.69 17.04 2.90
CA LEU A 38 7.84 16.47 3.58
C LEU A 38 7.48 16.18 5.03
N ALA A 39 7.90 15.03 5.53
CA ALA A 39 7.72 14.60 6.91
C ALA A 39 9.06 14.59 7.65
N ASP A 40 9.10 15.27 8.78
CA ASP A 40 10.21 15.19 9.72
C ASP A 40 9.93 14.09 10.76
N GLY A 41 10.71 13.02 10.70
CA GLY A 41 10.57 11.89 11.62
C GLY A 41 10.99 12.20 13.06
N ALA A 42 11.80 13.24 13.29
CA ALA A 42 12.28 13.62 14.62
C ALA A 42 11.28 14.48 15.38
N THR A 43 10.59 15.39 14.69
CA THR A 43 9.62 16.32 15.30
C THR A 43 8.18 15.86 15.13
N GLY A 44 7.89 15.01 14.14
CA GLY A 44 6.52 14.65 13.74
C GLY A 44 5.81 15.75 12.95
N GLU A 45 6.53 16.76 12.48
CA GLU A 45 5.96 17.86 11.70
C GLU A 45 5.87 17.52 10.21
N LEU A 46 4.85 18.09 9.54
CA LEU A 46 4.70 18.07 8.10
C LEU A 46 4.94 19.45 7.52
N GLN A 47 5.75 19.52 6.49
CA GLN A 47 5.99 20.74 5.72
C GLN A 47 5.47 20.54 4.30
N TRP A 48 4.93 21.58 3.69
CA TRP A 48 4.44 21.51 2.32
C TRP A 48 5.02 22.66 1.49
N TRP A 49 5.42 22.34 0.27
CA TRP A 49 6.08 23.25 -0.66
C TRP A 49 5.34 23.21 -1.99
N VAL A 50 5.18 24.37 -2.63
CA VAL A 50 4.42 24.49 -3.88
C VAL A 50 5.11 25.35 -4.92
N THR A 51 5.17 24.83 -6.14
CA THR A 51 5.62 25.54 -7.32
C THR A 51 4.65 25.37 -8.47
N TRP A 52 4.67 26.29 -9.44
CA TRP A 52 3.87 26.16 -10.65
C TRP A 52 4.44 25.04 -11.51
N ALA A 53 3.58 24.22 -12.09
CA ALA A 53 3.98 23.18 -13.02
C ALA A 53 3.89 23.73 -14.45
N GLU A 54 5.00 23.63 -15.17
CA GLU A 54 5.03 23.77 -16.62
C GLU A 54 4.66 22.42 -17.27
N GLU A 55 4.66 22.32 -18.61
CA GLU A 55 4.48 21.04 -19.30
C GLU A 55 5.64 20.07 -19.05
N THR A 56 6.83 20.62 -18.78
CA THR A 56 8.05 19.88 -18.51
C THR A 56 8.80 20.53 -17.36
N TYR A 57 9.58 19.76 -16.59
CA TYR A 57 10.46 20.31 -15.57
C TYR A 57 11.68 19.41 -15.36
N PRO A 58 12.85 19.92 -14.92
CA PRO A 58 13.99 19.09 -14.59
C PRO A 58 13.70 18.11 -13.45
N ALA A 59 13.89 16.81 -13.68
CA ALA A 59 13.58 15.76 -12.71
C ALA A 59 14.30 15.95 -11.37
N LEU A 60 13.59 15.64 -10.29
CA LEU A 60 14.06 15.56 -8.91
C LEU A 60 14.76 14.22 -8.64
N THR A 61 14.27 13.14 -9.26
CA THR A 61 14.73 11.76 -9.02
C THR A 61 16.25 11.55 -9.11
N PRO A 62 16.99 12.11 -10.09
CA PRO A 62 18.44 11.90 -10.18
C PRO A 62 19.21 12.34 -8.93
N ASN A 63 18.74 13.39 -8.24
CA ASN A 63 19.38 13.91 -7.02
C ASN A 63 18.67 13.43 -5.75
N CYS A 64 17.40 13.04 -5.86
CA CYS A 64 16.57 12.60 -4.74
C CYS A 64 15.66 11.44 -5.16
N PRO A 65 16.13 10.17 -5.06
CA PRO A 65 15.39 8.99 -5.52
C PRO A 65 14.02 8.77 -4.89
N GLN A 66 13.72 9.39 -3.74
CA GLN A 66 12.40 9.33 -3.11
C GLN A 66 11.28 9.87 -4.00
N PHE A 67 11.59 10.74 -4.98
CA PHE A 67 10.62 11.28 -5.94
C PHE A 67 10.29 10.32 -7.09
N HIS A 68 11.00 9.19 -7.22
CA HIS A 68 10.91 8.30 -8.38
C HIS A 68 9.49 7.87 -8.75
N TRP A 69 8.72 7.37 -7.78
CA TRP A 69 7.34 6.94 -8.03
C TRP A 69 6.40 8.12 -8.23
N PHE A 70 6.59 9.20 -7.47
CA PHE A 70 5.73 10.37 -7.57
C PHE A 70 5.88 11.10 -8.92
N GLU A 71 7.10 11.26 -9.43
CA GLU A 71 7.35 11.89 -10.73
C GLU A 71 6.77 11.08 -11.88
N ARG A 72 6.85 9.75 -11.81
CA ARG A 72 6.18 8.84 -12.76
C ARG A 72 4.67 8.99 -12.71
N GLU A 73 4.10 9.12 -11.51
CA GLU A 73 2.67 9.33 -11.33
C GLU A 73 2.21 10.67 -11.88
N VAL A 74 2.95 11.74 -11.63
CA VAL A 74 2.68 13.08 -12.19
C VAL A 74 2.69 13.02 -13.72
N ALA A 75 3.68 12.37 -14.32
CA ALA A 75 3.77 12.20 -15.76
C ALA A 75 2.61 11.37 -16.33
N GLU A 76 2.27 10.26 -15.68
CA GLU A 76 1.19 9.39 -16.10
C GLU A 76 -0.19 10.07 -16.00
N GLN A 77 -0.47 10.72 -14.86
CA GLN A 77 -1.78 11.31 -14.58
C GLN A 77 -2.00 12.64 -15.29
N TRP A 78 -0.98 13.48 -15.36
CA TRP A 78 -1.14 14.87 -15.80
C TRP A 78 -0.43 15.18 -17.11
N GLY A 79 0.37 14.25 -17.64
CA GLY A 79 1.18 14.47 -18.84
C GLY A 79 2.34 15.44 -18.63
N ILE A 80 2.60 15.86 -17.39
CA ILE A 80 3.70 16.78 -17.06
C ILE A 80 5.00 15.98 -16.99
N ARG A 81 5.98 16.31 -17.82
CA ARG A 81 7.18 15.47 -18.01
C ARG A 81 8.37 15.91 -17.15
N PRO A 82 8.85 15.05 -16.22
CA PRO A 82 10.11 15.27 -15.52
C PRO A 82 11.30 14.90 -16.44
N GLU A 83 11.95 15.91 -17.03
CA GLU A 83 13.07 15.73 -17.94
C GLU A 83 14.31 15.18 -17.22
N GLY A 84 14.94 14.16 -17.82
CA GLY A 84 16.08 13.47 -17.20
C GLY A 84 15.71 12.44 -16.13
N HIS A 85 14.41 12.13 -15.95
CA HIS A 85 14.00 11.04 -15.08
C HIS A 85 14.51 9.69 -15.65
N PRO A 86 15.24 8.87 -14.86
CA PRO A 86 15.94 7.70 -15.37
C PRO A 86 15.03 6.57 -15.84
N TRP A 87 13.77 6.58 -15.42
CA TRP A 87 12.86 5.45 -15.58
C TRP A 87 11.38 5.87 -15.72
N LEU A 88 11.10 6.72 -16.71
CA LEU A 88 9.80 7.39 -16.86
C LEU A 88 8.75 6.48 -17.53
N LYS A 89 8.40 5.38 -16.86
CA LYS A 89 7.35 4.44 -17.30
C LYS A 89 6.07 4.64 -16.49
N PRO A 90 4.88 4.40 -17.07
CA PRO A 90 3.62 4.40 -16.31
C PRO A 90 3.68 3.45 -15.12
N ILE A 91 2.91 3.75 -14.06
CA ILE A 91 2.77 2.91 -12.87
C ILE A 91 1.48 2.10 -12.95
N ARG A 92 0.39 2.74 -13.38
CA ARG A 92 -0.97 2.17 -13.37
C ARG A 92 -1.52 1.88 -14.77
N PHE A 93 -0.80 2.32 -15.81
CA PHE A 93 -1.20 2.27 -17.20
C PHE A 93 -2.59 2.89 -17.44
N GLN A 94 -2.84 4.05 -16.84
CA GLN A 94 -4.09 4.80 -17.04
C GLN A 94 -3.94 5.95 -18.03
N ALA A 95 -5.05 6.36 -18.64
CA ALA A 95 -5.09 7.53 -19.51
C ALA A 95 -4.87 8.83 -18.68
N PRO A 96 -4.14 9.83 -19.21
CA PRO A 96 -3.97 11.12 -18.55
C PRO A 96 -5.31 11.83 -18.32
N TYR A 97 -5.38 12.60 -17.24
CA TYR A 97 -6.57 13.35 -16.86
C TYR A 97 -6.89 14.51 -17.82
N ARG A 98 -5.89 15.02 -18.55
CA ARG A 98 -6.03 16.18 -19.45
C ARG A 98 -6.50 15.85 -20.87
N SER A 99 -6.28 14.63 -21.36
CA SER A 99 -6.45 14.26 -22.78
C SER A 99 -7.38 13.06 -22.95
N GLY A 100 -8.58 13.12 -22.35
CA GLY A 100 -9.44 11.95 -22.20
C GLY A 100 -10.31 11.61 -23.41
N GLU A 101 -9.86 10.65 -24.23
CA GLU A 101 -10.75 9.64 -24.81
C GLU A 101 -10.71 8.41 -23.89
N PRO A 102 -11.84 7.88 -23.38
CA PRO A 102 -11.85 6.75 -22.43
C PRO A 102 -11.19 5.46 -22.93
N ASN A 103 -11.01 5.34 -24.25
CA ASN A 103 -10.56 4.14 -24.94
C ASN A 103 -9.04 4.08 -25.20
N ASP A 104 -8.28 5.13 -24.90
CA ASP A 104 -6.82 5.18 -25.16
C ASP A 104 -5.99 4.82 -23.92
N ARG A 105 -6.45 3.83 -23.14
CA ARG A 105 -5.70 3.34 -21.99
C ARG A 105 -4.58 2.42 -22.47
N PRO A 106 -3.31 2.68 -22.08
CA PRO A 106 -2.25 1.73 -22.39
C PRO A 106 -2.54 0.40 -21.70
N LEU A 107 -2.17 -0.70 -22.35
CA LEU A 107 -2.30 -2.02 -21.75
C LEU A 107 -1.32 -2.15 -20.57
N PRO A 108 -1.76 -2.66 -19.40
CA PRO A 108 -0.87 -2.88 -18.27
C PRO A 108 0.35 -3.71 -18.64
N SER A 109 1.52 -3.22 -18.24
CA SER A 109 2.82 -3.86 -18.47
C SER A 109 3.21 -4.04 -19.93
N VAL A 110 2.57 -3.32 -20.87
CA VAL A 110 3.04 -3.22 -22.25
C VAL A 110 3.92 -1.98 -22.36
N THR A 111 5.21 -2.18 -22.06
CA THR A 111 6.25 -1.15 -22.06
C THR A 111 7.61 -1.79 -22.28
N ASP A 112 8.63 -1.00 -22.58
CA ASP A 112 10.00 -1.49 -22.66
C ASP A 112 10.49 -1.80 -21.24
N PHE A 113 10.97 -3.02 -21.00
CA PHE A 113 11.53 -3.44 -19.72
C PHE A 113 13.04 -3.24 -19.69
N PHE A 114 13.62 -3.16 -18.49
CA PHE A 114 15.09 -3.24 -18.36
C PHE A 114 15.60 -4.53 -18.97
N SER A 115 16.67 -4.43 -19.75
CA SER A 115 17.41 -5.59 -20.24
C SER A 115 18.89 -5.44 -19.93
N VAL A 116 19.55 -6.57 -19.70
CA VAL A 116 21.00 -6.67 -19.56
C VAL A 116 21.53 -7.54 -20.70
N GLU A 117 22.59 -7.10 -21.36
CA GLU A 117 23.21 -7.87 -22.45
C GLU A 117 24.40 -8.68 -21.93
N GLY A 118 24.55 -9.91 -22.42
CA GLY A 118 25.68 -10.79 -22.11
C GLY A 118 25.42 -12.23 -22.55
N GLU A 119 26.47 -13.03 -22.74
CA GLU A 119 26.38 -14.39 -23.28
C GLU A 119 25.60 -15.35 -22.36
N GLU A 120 25.68 -15.15 -21.03
CA GLU A 120 25.03 -15.98 -20.01
C GLU A 120 23.86 -15.28 -19.30
N ILE A 121 23.43 -14.13 -19.83
CA ILE A 121 22.29 -13.40 -19.30
C ILE A 121 21.00 -14.00 -19.86
N HIS A 122 20.03 -14.21 -18.98
CA HIS A 122 18.70 -14.65 -19.37
C HIS A 122 17.63 -13.93 -18.56
N GLU A 123 16.45 -13.83 -19.15
CA GLU A 123 15.29 -13.22 -18.53
C GLU A 123 14.33 -14.28 -18.03
N VAL A 124 13.85 -14.10 -16.80
CA VAL A 124 12.75 -14.89 -16.23
C VAL A 124 11.55 -13.98 -16.02
N ALA A 125 10.40 -14.37 -16.53
CA ALA A 125 9.15 -13.63 -16.38
C ALA A 125 8.17 -14.41 -15.51
N VAL A 126 7.55 -13.72 -14.54
CA VAL A 126 6.51 -14.27 -13.66
C VAL A 126 5.28 -13.36 -13.68
N GLY A 127 4.09 -13.95 -13.80
CA GLY A 127 2.82 -13.22 -13.87
C GLY A 127 2.35 -12.95 -15.31
N PRO A 128 1.26 -12.18 -15.49
CA PRO A 128 0.45 -11.55 -14.42
C PRO A 128 -0.47 -12.52 -13.69
N VAL A 129 -0.61 -13.75 -14.19
CA VAL A 129 -1.37 -14.83 -13.55
C VAL A 129 -0.38 -15.79 -12.90
N HIS A 130 -0.55 -16.02 -11.60
CA HIS A 130 0.26 -16.96 -10.83
C HIS A 130 -0.64 -18.01 -10.16
N ALA A 131 -0.07 -19.17 -9.79
CA ALA A 131 -0.83 -20.26 -9.19
C ALA A 131 -1.32 -19.95 -7.75
N GLY A 132 -0.63 -19.05 -7.06
CA GLY A 132 -1.04 -18.53 -5.75
C GLY A 132 -1.99 -17.34 -5.84
N VAL A 133 -2.74 -17.08 -4.77
CA VAL A 133 -3.57 -15.87 -4.62
C VAL A 133 -2.68 -14.73 -4.11
N ILE A 134 -2.12 -13.95 -5.02
CA ILE A 134 -1.31 -12.75 -4.76
C ILE A 134 -1.82 -11.58 -5.62
N GLU A 135 -1.37 -10.36 -5.31
CA GLU A 135 -1.66 -9.18 -6.13
C GLU A 135 -1.19 -9.43 -7.58
N PRO A 136 -2.04 -9.20 -8.60
CA PRO A 136 -1.64 -9.38 -9.99
C PRO A 136 -0.53 -8.38 -10.37
N GLY A 137 0.59 -8.92 -10.80
CA GLY A 137 1.77 -8.15 -11.19
C GLY A 137 2.65 -8.94 -12.14
N HIS A 138 3.40 -8.24 -12.98
CA HIS A 138 4.37 -8.81 -13.88
C HIS A 138 5.77 -8.51 -13.35
N PHE A 139 6.54 -9.56 -13.08
CA PHE A 139 7.88 -9.50 -12.52
C PHE A 139 8.87 -9.96 -13.59
N ARG A 140 9.82 -9.10 -13.95
CA ARG A 140 10.86 -9.37 -14.95
C ARG A 140 12.21 -9.39 -14.24
N PHE A 141 12.82 -10.57 -14.22
CA PHE A 141 14.13 -10.80 -13.63
C PHE A 141 15.17 -10.84 -14.74
N GLN A 142 16.22 -10.03 -14.62
CA GLN A 142 17.44 -10.17 -15.42
C GLN A 142 18.45 -10.96 -14.59
N CYS A 143 18.84 -12.14 -15.06
CA CYS A 143 19.61 -13.10 -14.28
C CYS A 143 20.93 -13.49 -14.96
N HIS A 144 21.96 -13.72 -14.15
CA HIS A 144 23.17 -14.44 -14.54
C HIS A 144 23.24 -15.75 -13.74
N GLY A 145 22.91 -16.87 -14.36
CA GLY A 145 22.71 -18.12 -13.62
C GLY A 145 21.63 -17.99 -12.53
N GLU A 146 22.01 -18.15 -11.26
CA GLU A 146 21.11 -18.01 -10.11
C GLU A 146 21.10 -16.58 -9.51
N GLU A 147 22.00 -15.70 -9.98
CA GLU A 147 22.10 -14.32 -9.48
C GLU A 147 21.10 -13.41 -10.19
N VAL A 148 20.21 -12.78 -9.41
CA VAL A 148 19.28 -11.76 -9.91
C VAL A 148 20.00 -10.41 -9.94
N LEU A 149 20.32 -9.93 -11.15
CA LEU A 149 20.96 -8.63 -11.35
C LEU A 149 19.95 -7.48 -11.22
N HIS A 150 18.72 -7.70 -11.68
CA HIS A 150 17.65 -6.71 -11.63
C HIS A 150 16.27 -7.37 -11.58
N LEU A 151 15.37 -6.81 -10.77
CA LEU A 151 13.95 -7.14 -10.76
C LEU A 151 13.15 -5.88 -11.08
N GLU A 152 12.49 -5.89 -12.24
CA GLU A 152 11.49 -4.88 -12.57
C GLU A 152 10.08 -5.42 -12.27
N ILE A 153 9.35 -4.70 -11.41
CA ILE A 153 7.97 -5.03 -11.03
C ILE A 153 7.02 -4.07 -11.74
N SER A 154 6.14 -4.62 -12.57
CA SER A 154 5.08 -3.90 -13.25
C SER A 154 3.72 -4.28 -12.68
N LEU A 155 3.04 -3.31 -12.07
CA LEU A 155 1.73 -3.46 -11.44
C LEU A 155 0.65 -2.81 -12.32
N GLY A 156 -0.48 -2.44 -11.71
CA GLY A 156 -1.56 -1.69 -12.37
C GLY A 156 -2.71 -2.55 -12.91
N TYR A 157 -2.55 -3.88 -12.93
CA TYR A 157 -3.59 -4.83 -13.36
C TYR A 157 -4.90 -4.71 -12.56
N GLN A 158 -4.82 -4.36 -11.27
CA GLN A 158 -5.97 -4.18 -10.38
C GLN A 158 -6.36 -2.69 -10.19
N HIS A 159 -5.87 -1.78 -11.04
CA HIS A 159 -6.18 -0.35 -10.92
C HIS A 159 -7.67 -0.08 -11.17
N ARG A 160 -8.37 0.35 -10.11
CA ARG A 160 -9.83 0.61 -10.12
C ARG A 160 -10.20 2.09 -10.22
N GLY A 161 -9.22 3.00 -10.22
CA GLY A 161 -9.48 4.44 -10.27
C GLY A 161 -10.22 4.98 -9.03
N ILE A 162 -9.97 4.40 -7.86
CA ILE A 162 -10.69 4.73 -6.62
C ILE A 162 -10.49 6.20 -6.23
N GLU A 163 -9.26 6.72 -6.26
CA GLU A 163 -8.98 8.13 -5.95
C GLU A 163 -9.82 9.09 -6.81
N ARG A 164 -9.91 8.82 -8.12
CA ARG A 164 -10.74 9.62 -9.04
C ARG A 164 -12.22 9.52 -8.70
N ALA A 165 -12.70 8.36 -8.25
CA ALA A 165 -14.08 8.18 -7.82
C ALA A 165 -14.41 8.97 -6.54
N LEU A 166 -13.41 9.37 -5.76
CA LEU A 166 -13.58 10.14 -4.52
C LEU A 166 -13.56 11.67 -4.71
N LEU A 167 -13.16 12.17 -5.89
CA LEU A 167 -12.97 13.62 -6.12
C LEU A 167 -14.26 14.46 -5.98
N CYS A 168 -15.43 13.88 -6.29
CA CYS A 168 -16.72 14.58 -6.18
C CYS A 168 -17.28 14.61 -4.74
N GLY A 169 -16.46 14.23 -3.76
CA GLY A 169 -16.83 14.12 -2.36
C GLY A 169 -17.52 12.80 -2.02
N PRO A 170 -17.77 12.55 -0.72
CA PRO A 170 -18.38 11.32 -0.26
C PRO A 170 -19.80 11.09 -0.80
N ASP A 171 -20.05 9.87 -1.27
CA ASP A 171 -21.36 9.37 -1.66
C ASP A 171 -21.67 8.03 -0.96
N LYS A 172 -22.82 7.41 -1.32
CA LYS A 172 -23.23 6.11 -0.76
C LYS A 172 -22.28 4.96 -1.11
N ARG A 173 -21.46 5.09 -2.16
CA ARG A 173 -20.53 4.04 -2.61
C ARG A 173 -19.17 4.19 -1.96
N THR A 174 -18.81 5.41 -1.57
CA THR A 174 -17.50 5.79 -1.04
C THR A 174 -17.02 4.83 0.03
N ILE A 175 -17.82 4.60 1.09
CA ILE A 175 -17.39 3.72 2.17
C ILE A 175 -17.12 2.27 1.71
N HIS A 176 -17.88 1.76 0.74
CA HIS A 176 -17.67 0.42 0.19
C HIS A 176 -16.41 0.33 -0.66
N LEU A 177 -16.03 1.42 -1.33
CA LEU A 177 -14.74 1.51 -2.04
C LEU A 177 -13.59 1.53 -1.03
N ILE A 178 -13.70 2.33 0.04
CA ILE A 178 -12.70 2.42 1.11
C ILE A 178 -12.49 1.06 1.79
N GLU A 179 -13.59 0.39 2.16
CA GLU A 179 -13.58 -0.95 2.78
C GLU A 179 -13.00 -2.04 1.86
N THR A 180 -12.78 -1.75 0.58
CA THR A 180 -12.24 -2.71 -0.38
C THR A 180 -11.01 -2.18 -1.10
N LEU A 181 -10.32 -1.16 -0.56
CA LEU A 181 -9.08 -0.63 -1.11
C LEU A 181 -7.99 -1.71 -1.16
N ALA A 182 -7.70 -2.32 -0.01
CA ALA A 182 -6.90 -3.52 0.13
C ALA A 182 -7.76 -4.68 0.62
N GLY A 183 -7.55 -5.88 0.08
CA GLY A 183 -8.41 -7.04 0.31
C GLY A 183 -8.42 -7.57 1.75
N ASP A 184 -7.39 -7.25 2.52
CA ASP A 184 -7.12 -7.72 3.89
C ASP A 184 -7.04 -6.60 4.93
N THR A 185 -7.14 -5.33 4.51
CA THR A 185 -6.95 -4.15 5.38
C THR A 185 -8.18 -3.23 5.30
N THR A 186 -9.35 -3.80 5.52
CA THR A 186 -10.65 -3.10 5.45
C THR A 186 -10.82 -2.08 6.57
N ILE A 187 -10.54 -2.47 7.81
CA ILE A 187 -10.76 -1.69 9.03
C ILE A 187 -9.74 -0.56 9.10
N GLY A 188 -8.48 -0.82 8.72
CA GLY A 188 -7.43 0.19 8.60
C GLY A 188 -7.83 1.31 7.66
N HIS A 189 -8.22 0.98 6.43
CA HIS A 189 -8.66 1.98 5.45
C HIS A 189 -9.94 2.72 5.88
N ALA A 190 -10.94 2.00 6.41
CA ALA A 190 -12.18 2.61 6.88
C ALA A 190 -11.94 3.54 8.09
N THR A 191 -10.99 3.21 8.97
CA THR A 191 -10.57 4.06 10.09
C THR A 191 -9.89 5.32 9.59
N ALA A 192 -8.89 5.19 8.71
CA ALA A 192 -8.19 6.35 8.16
C ALA A 192 -9.15 7.32 7.46
N TYR A 193 -10.05 6.80 6.62
CA TYR A 193 -11.09 7.59 6.00
C TYR A 193 -12.02 8.26 7.02
N SER A 194 -12.50 7.51 8.03
CA SER A 194 -13.42 8.05 9.03
C SER A 194 -12.78 9.17 9.85
N GLN A 195 -11.51 9.02 10.22
CA GLN A 195 -10.74 10.05 10.93
C GLN A 195 -10.58 11.33 10.09
N VAL A 196 -10.35 11.21 8.77
CA VAL A 196 -10.32 12.38 7.87
C VAL A 196 -11.67 13.09 7.86
N ILE A 197 -12.78 12.36 7.71
CA ILE A 197 -14.12 12.96 7.69
C ILE A 197 -14.49 13.58 9.05
N GLU A 198 -14.15 12.90 10.16
CA GLU A 198 -14.35 13.38 11.53
C GLU A 198 -13.58 14.68 11.78
N ALA A 199 -12.31 14.74 11.40
CA ALA A 199 -11.48 15.93 11.53
C ALA A 199 -12.03 17.10 10.69
N LEU A 200 -12.47 16.85 9.46
CA LEU A 200 -13.04 17.89 8.59
C LEU A 200 -14.43 18.38 9.04
N SER A 201 -15.21 17.52 9.70
CA SER A 201 -16.56 17.84 10.15
C SER A 201 -16.64 18.31 11.61
N GLY A 202 -15.57 18.16 12.39
CA GLY A 202 -15.56 18.41 13.84
C GLY A 202 -16.38 17.41 14.65
N VAL A 203 -16.74 16.27 14.06
CA VAL A 203 -17.48 15.20 14.75
C VAL A 203 -16.48 14.31 15.49
N HIS A 204 -16.75 14.04 16.76
CA HIS A 204 -15.94 13.14 17.58
C HIS A 204 -16.74 11.87 17.91
N PRO A 205 -16.20 10.67 17.61
CA PRO A 205 -16.82 9.42 18.04
C PRO A 205 -16.81 9.32 19.58
N SER A 206 -17.71 8.51 20.14
CA SER A 206 -17.70 8.24 21.59
C SER A 206 -16.45 7.43 21.99
N PRO A 207 -15.96 7.54 23.24
CA PRO A 207 -14.84 6.72 23.71
C PRO A 207 -15.08 5.21 23.56
N ALA A 208 -16.33 4.77 23.68
CA ALA A 208 -16.70 3.37 23.44
C ALA A 208 -16.56 2.97 21.97
N ALA A 209 -16.93 3.86 21.03
CA ALA A 209 -16.73 3.61 19.61
C ALA A 209 -15.24 3.55 19.24
N GLU A 210 -14.41 4.43 19.80
CA GLU A 210 -12.95 4.40 19.61
C GLU A 210 -12.32 3.12 20.16
N ALA A 211 -12.76 2.66 21.33
CA ALA A 211 -12.30 1.41 21.91
C ALA A 211 -12.61 0.21 21.00
N TRP A 212 -13.83 0.12 20.47
CA TRP A 212 -14.20 -0.96 19.55
C TRP A 212 -13.50 -0.87 18.19
N ARG A 213 -13.28 0.34 17.65
CA ARG A 213 -12.44 0.53 16.46
C ARG A 213 -11.03 -0.01 16.69
N SER A 214 -10.45 0.26 17.87
CA SER A 214 -9.12 -0.22 18.24
C SER A 214 -9.10 -1.75 18.33
N VAL A 215 -10.09 -2.37 18.97
CA VAL A 215 -10.21 -3.84 19.01
C VAL A 215 -10.32 -4.42 17.60
N ALA A 216 -11.12 -3.82 16.72
CA ALA A 216 -11.29 -4.26 15.35
C ALA A 216 -9.97 -4.15 14.55
N LEU A 217 -9.25 -3.04 14.68
CA LEU A 217 -7.93 -2.84 14.06
C LEU A 217 -6.93 -3.91 14.50
N GLU A 218 -6.89 -4.24 15.79
CA GLU A 218 -5.97 -5.24 16.30
C GLU A 218 -6.36 -6.67 15.90
N LEU A 219 -7.65 -6.99 15.73
CA LEU A 219 -8.08 -8.25 15.12
C LEU A 219 -7.67 -8.36 13.65
N GLU A 220 -7.79 -7.28 12.88
CA GLU A 220 -7.31 -7.22 11.49
C GLU A 220 -5.79 -7.40 11.43
N ARG A 221 -5.04 -6.71 12.29
CA ARG A 221 -3.59 -6.84 12.41
C ARG A 221 -3.17 -8.27 12.74
N LEU A 222 -3.84 -8.91 13.71
CA LEU A 222 -3.58 -10.30 14.09
C LEU A 222 -3.86 -11.26 12.92
N ALA A 223 -4.96 -11.07 12.19
CA ALA A 223 -5.28 -11.88 11.02
C ALA A 223 -4.24 -11.72 9.90
N ASN A 224 -3.78 -10.50 9.64
CA ASN A 224 -2.81 -10.20 8.60
C ASN A 224 -1.43 -10.76 8.98
N HIS A 225 -0.91 -10.45 10.17
CA HIS A 225 0.40 -10.95 10.59
C HIS A 225 0.45 -12.48 10.75
N ALA A 226 -0.61 -13.13 11.24
CA ALA A 226 -0.68 -14.58 11.23
C ALA A 226 -0.66 -15.13 9.78
N GLY A 227 -1.39 -14.48 8.87
CA GLY A 227 -1.33 -14.79 7.44
C GLY A 227 0.06 -14.65 6.84
N ASP A 228 0.73 -13.53 7.08
CA ASP A 228 2.07 -13.22 6.58
C ASP A 228 3.10 -14.24 7.08
N LEU A 229 3.06 -14.60 8.36
CA LEU A 229 3.92 -15.64 8.92
C LEU A 229 3.69 -17.00 8.26
N GLY A 230 2.43 -17.30 7.93
CA GLY A 230 2.08 -18.50 7.16
C GLY A 230 2.60 -18.44 5.72
N ALA A 231 2.49 -17.28 5.06
CA ALA A 231 2.99 -17.07 3.70
C ALA A 231 4.52 -17.19 3.64
N LEU A 232 5.24 -16.53 4.57
CA LEU A 232 6.69 -16.66 4.70
C LEU A 232 7.13 -18.12 4.88
N ALA A 233 6.42 -18.88 5.71
CA ALA A 233 6.67 -20.31 5.89
C ALA A 233 6.44 -21.09 4.58
N ASN A 234 5.36 -20.79 3.84
CA ASN A 234 5.06 -21.42 2.57
C ASN A 234 6.13 -21.13 1.50
N ASP A 235 6.62 -19.89 1.42
CA ASP A 235 7.59 -19.45 0.40
C ASP A 235 8.96 -20.13 0.55
N VAL A 236 9.29 -20.59 1.77
CA VAL A 236 10.48 -21.41 2.03
C VAL A 236 10.18 -22.92 2.03
N GLY A 237 8.96 -23.32 1.68
CA GLY A 237 8.52 -24.72 1.60
C GLY A 237 8.18 -25.38 2.93
N TYR A 238 7.96 -24.60 4.00
CA TYR A 238 7.67 -25.10 5.35
C TYR A 238 6.17 -25.18 5.64
N LEU A 239 5.56 -26.26 5.16
CA LEU A 239 4.10 -26.50 5.24
C LEU A 239 3.48 -26.55 6.65
N PRO A 240 4.15 -27.02 7.72
CA PRO A 240 3.54 -27.08 9.05
C PRO A 240 3.06 -25.71 9.55
N THR A 241 3.96 -24.73 9.65
CA THR A 241 3.60 -23.37 10.09
C THR A 241 2.63 -22.70 9.11
N ALA A 242 2.82 -22.88 7.80
CA ALA A 242 1.90 -22.37 6.79
C ALA A 242 0.45 -22.83 7.04
N SER A 243 0.27 -24.13 7.33
CA SER A 243 -1.04 -24.73 7.59
C SER A 243 -1.65 -24.24 8.91
N TYR A 244 -0.86 -24.20 10.00
CA TYR A 244 -1.33 -23.72 11.29
C TYR A 244 -1.73 -22.25 11.23
N CYS A 245 -0.87 -21.39 10.68
CA CYS A 245 -1.14 -19.97 10.52
C CYS A 245 -2.36 -19.70 9.64
N GLY A 246 -2.56 -20.48 8.56
CA GLY A 246 -3.76 -20.38 7.72
C GLY A 246 -5.06 -20.63 8.50
N ARG A 247 -5.08 -21.63 9.38
CA ARG A 247 -6.21 -21.88 10.29
C ARG A 247 -6.38 -20.74 11.31
N ILE A 248 -5.30 -20.35 11.99
CA ILE A 248 -5.31 -19.34 13.06
C ILE A 248 -5.75 -17.97 12.55
N ARG A 249 -5.30 -17.57 11.36
CA ARG A 249 -5.84 -16.40 10.64
C ARG A 249 -7.35 -16.49 10.52
N GLY A 250 -7.86 -17.68 10.18
CA GLY A 250 -9.28 -17.95 10.13
C GLY A 250 -10.00 -17.69 11.46
N ASP A 251 -9.38 -18.03 12.59
CA ASP A 251 -9.93 -17.82 13.93
C ASP A 251 -10.03 -16.32 14.29
N PHE A 252 -9.02 -15.52 13.94
CA PHE A 252 -9.09 -14.06 14.09
C PHE A 252 -10.17 -13.43 13.20
N LEU A 253 -10.26 -13.83 11.93
CA LEU A 253 -11.32 -13.38 11.02
C LEU A 253 -12.73 -13.77 11.51
N ASN A 254 -12.86 -14.94 12.14
CA ASN A 254 -14.13 -15.38 12.73
C ASN A 254 -14.51 -14.55 13.96
N GLN A 255 -13.54 -14.05 14.73
CA GLN A 255 -13.80 -13.10 15.82
C GLN A 255 -14.30 -11.76 15.28
N THR A 256 -13.69 -11.24 14.21
CA THR A 256 -14.20 -10.05 13.51
C THR A 256 -15.66 -10.25 13.05
N ALA A 257 -15.98 -11.44 12.53
CA ALA A 257 -17.35 -11.78 12.14
C ALA A 257 -18.34 -11.82 13.32
N LEU A 258 -17.90 -12.13 14.55
CA LEU A 258 -18.78 -12.03 15.73
C LEU A 258 -19.16 -10.57 16.03
N LEU A 259 -18.28 -9.62 15.71
CA LEU A 259 -18.52 -8.19 15.98
C LEU A 259 -19.53 -7.58 14.99
N CYS A 260 -19.42 -7.92 13.70
CA CYS A 260 -20.17 -7.20 12.66
C CYS A 260 -20.81 -8.11 11.58
N GLY A 261 -20.73 -9.43 11.71
CA GLY A 261 -21.26 -10.38 10.72
C GLY A 261 -20.41 -10.50 9.45
N ASN A 262 -19.23 -9.86 9.38
CA ASN A 262 -18.32 -9.92 8.25
C ASN A 262 -16.90 -10.30 8.68
N ARG A 263 -16.30 -11.31 8.04
CA ARG A 263 -14.95 -11.81 8.38
C ARG A 263 -13.85 -10.77 8.19
N PHE A 264 -14.00 -9.86 7.24
CA PHE A 264 -13.05 -8.79 6.96
C PHE A 264 -13.42 -7.48 7.65
N GLY A 265 -14.44 -7.45 8.52
CA GLY A 265 -14.79 -6.24 9.28
C GLY A 265 -15.58 -5.18 8.50
N ARG A 266 -16.06 -5.49 7.28
CA ARG A 266 -16.89 -4.55 6.52
C ARG A 266 -18.15 -4.19 7.30
N GLY A 267 -18.49 -2.91 7.33
CA GLY A 267 -19.63 -2.37 8.07
C GLY A 267 -19.32 -1.87 9.47
N ILE A 268 -18.19 -2.25 10.08
CA ILE A 268 -17.93 -1.94 11.49
C ILE A 268 -17.59 -0.47 11.71
N VAL A 269 -16.73 0.12 10.87
CA VAL A 269 -16.27 1.52 11.02
C VAL A 269 -17.07 2.45 10.12
N ARG A 270 -17.60 3.54 10.68
CA ARG A 270 -18.27 4.61 9.94
C ARG A 270 -17.81 5.96 10.46
N PRO A 271 -17.75 7.03 9.62
CA PRO A 271 -17.51 8.37 10.13
C PRO A 271 -18.47 8.71 11.28
N GLY A 272 -17.94 9.17 12.41
CA GLY A 272 -18.66 9.50 13.63
C GLY A 272 -18.85 8.34 14.63
N GLY A 273 -18.50 7.09 14.29
CA GLY A 273 -18.54 5.98 15.25
C GLY A 273 -18.44 4.59 14.63
N LEU A 274 -19.38 3.72 15.02
CA LEU A 274 -19.51 2.36 14.51
C LEU A 274 -20.74 2.25 13.61
N GLY A 275 -20.69 1.36 12.62
CA GLY A 275 -21.85 1.00 11.80
C GLY A 275 -22.69 -0.14 12.37
N VAL A 276 -22.28 -0.72 13.51
CA VAL A 276 -22.95 -1.82 14.20
C VAL A 276 -22.92 -1.57 15.72
N ASP A 277 -23.94 -2.05 16.41
CA ASP A 277 -23.93 -2.11 17.87
C ASP A 277 -23.21 -3.39 18.32
N VAL A 278 -22.05 -3.23 18.95
CA VAL A 278 -21.27 -4.35 19.48
C VAL A 278 -21.71 -4.65 20.90
N ALA A 279 -22.25 -5.85 21.11
CA ALA A 279 -22.75 -6.27 22.40
C ALA A 279 -21.60 -6.64 23.36
N ALA A 280 -21.64 -6.07 24.57
CA ALA A 280 -20.57 -6.26 25.57
C ALA A 280 -20.50 -7.69 26.13
N ASP A 281 -21.56 -8.49 25.97
CA ASP A 281 -21.62 -9.91 26.34
C ASP A 281 -20.72 -10.79 25.45
N LEU A 282 -20.24 -10.27 24.31
CA LEU A 282 -19.25 -10.95 23.47
C LEU A 282 -17.83 -10.93 24.06
N ILE A 283 -17.54 -10.00 24.97
CA ILE A 283 -16.17 -9.79 25.51
C ILE A 283 -15.56 -11.08 26.10
N PRO A 284 -16.27 -11.86 26.96
CA PRO A 284 -15.70 -13.10 27.50
C PRO A 284 -15.34 -14.12 26.42
N GLU A 285 -16.16 -14.25 25.38
CA GLU A 285 -15.91 -15.19 24.27
C GLU A 285 -14.74 -14.73 23.40
N LEU A 286 -14.63 -13.43 23.09
CA LEU A 286 -13.50 -12.87 22.37
C LEU A 286 -12.19 -13.12 23.12
N ARG A 287 -12.15 -12.83 24.42
CA ARG A 287 -10.97 -13.07 25.26
C ARG A 287 -10.55 -14.54 25.24
N LYS A 288 -11.50 -15.45 25.46
CA LYS A 288 -11.23 -16.90 25.42
C LYS A 288 -10.63 -17.34 24.08
N ARG A 289 -11.15 -16.83 22.96
CA ARG A 289 -10.64 -17.16 21.62
C ARG A 289 -9.25 -16.57 21.38
N LEU A 290 -9.00 -15.34 21.82
CA LEU A 290 -7.67 -14.72 21.74
C LEU A 290 -6.63 -15.51 22.53
N ASP A 291 -6.95 -15.93 23.76
CA ASP A 291 -6.03 -16.70 24.60
C ASP A 291 -5.62 -18.03 23.92
N LEU A 292 -6.59 -18.74 23.33
CA LEU A 292 -6.33 -19.98 22.58
C LEU A 292 -5.52 -19.73 21.30
N ALA A 293 -5.92 -18.74 20.50
CA ALA A 293 -5.24 -18.41 19.26
C ALA A 293 -3.80 -17.93 19.49
N PHE A 294 -3.53 -17.24 20.59
CA PHE A 294 -2.19 -16.79 20.97
C PHE A 294 -1.26 -17.99 21.24
N VAL A 295 -1.71 -18.95 22.05
CA VAL A 295 -0.93 -20.16 22.35
C VAL A 295 -0.64 -20.94 21.07
N ASP A 296 -1.64 -21.12 20.21
CA ASP A 296 -1.49 -21.82 18.94
C ASP A 296 -0.51 -21.10 18.00
N LEU A 297 -0.62 -19.77 17.88
CA LEU A 297 0.24 -18.97 17.03
C LEU A 297 1.69 -19.00 17.52
N GLN A 298 1.90 -18.85 18.82
CA GLN A 298 3.22 -18.91 19.42
C GLN A 298 3.88 -20.27 19.13
N ASN A 299 3.16 -21.38 19.32
CA ASN A 299 3.68 -22.71 19.02
C ASN A 299 4.06 -22.88 17.54
N ALA A 300 3.19 -22.42 16.62
CA ALA A 300 3.44 -22.51 15.18
C ALA A 300 4.65 -21.68 14.73
N VAL A 301 4.82 -20.49 15.31
CA VAL A 301 5.92 -19.56 14.98
C VAL A 301 7.22 -20.00 15.62
N GLU A 302 7.21 -20.50 16.86
CA GLU A 302 8.41 -21.05 17.49
C GLU A 302 8.95 -22.27 16.72
N LEU A 303 8.06 -23.10 16.19
CA LEU A 303 8.45 -24.24 15.34
C LEU A 303 9.18 -23.78 14.06
N LEU A 304 8.68 -22.71 13.42
CA LEU A 304 9.32 -22.10 12.25
C LEU A 304 10.75 -21.65 12.59
N TRP A 305 10.92 -20.86 13.65
CA TRP A 305 12.21 -20.27 14.01
C TRP A 305 13.22 -21.26 14.59
N ARG A 306 12.76 -22.36 15.19
CA ARG A 306 13.66 -23.42 15.68
C ARG A 306 14.16 -24.34 14.57
N THR A 307 13.57 -24.29 13.37
CA THR A 307 13.94 -25.17 12.26
C THR A 307 15.18 -24.62 11.51
N PRO A 308 16.33 -25.32 11.50
CA PRO A 308 17.56 -24.80 10.89
C PRO A 308 17.45 -24.58 9.38
N SER A 309 16.75 -25.46 8.65
CA SER A 309 16.56 -25.31 7.20
C SER A 309 15.74 -24.08 6.84
N VAL A 310 14.79 -23.69 7.69
CA VAL A 310 14.01 -22.46 7.52
C VAL A 310 14.91 -21.24 7.76
N ARG A 311 15.63 -21.22 8.88
CA ARG A 311 16.53 -20.10 9.20
C ARG A 311 17.56 -19.84 8.09
N ALA A 312 18.13 -20.89 7.52
CA ALA A 312 19.08 -20.78 6.42
C ALA A 312 18.50 -20.08 5.17
N ARG A 313 17.17 -20.08 4.98
CA ARG A 313 16.49 -19.39 3.87
C ARG A 313 16.18 -17.93 4.15
N PHE A 314 16.10 -17.53 5.41
CA PHE A 314 15.85 -16.13 5.82
C PHE A 314 17.13 -15.37 6.15
N GLU A 315 18.15 -16.05 6.67
CA GLU A 315 19.43 -15.44 7.00
C GLU A 315 20.09 -14.86 5.74
N ASN A 316 20.51 -13.59 5.82
CA ASN A 316 21.13 -12.82 4.73
C ASN A 316 20.21 -12.44 3.56
N ALA A 317 18.91 -12.71 3.61
CA ALA A 317 17.95 -12.23 2.61
C ALA A 317 17.42 -10.81 2.94
N GLY A 318 17.16 -9.98 1.92
CA GLY A 318 16.48 -8.68 2.07
C GLY A 318 17.23 -7.63 2.89
N ARG A 319 18.57 -7.60 2.78
CA ARG A 319 19.43 -6.62 3.47
C ARG A 319 19.48 -5.25 2.82
#